data_AF-A0A1F5WBF7-F1
#
_entry.id   AF-A0A1F5WBF7-F1
#
_cell.length_a   1.000
_cell.length_b   1.000
_cell.length_c   1.000
_cell.angle_alpha   90.00
_cell.angle_beta   90.00
_cell.angle_gamma   90.00
#
_symmetry.space_group_name_H-M   'P 1'
#
loop_
_entity.id
_entity.type
_entity.pdbx_description
1 polymer ?
#
loop_
_entity_poly.entity_id
_entity_poly.type
_entity_poly.pdbx_seq_one_letter_code
_entity_poly.pdbx_strand_id
1 'polypeptide(L)' 'MYVNLVNMAPVVTIPKKVSGGEELFVIQKREFEAFRRWRTEANDALAKVKRGREEYKHKKTITASSPRKFR' A
#
# COMPACT_ATOMS: atom_id res chain seq x y z
N MET A 1 -16.99 14.39 -3.01
CA MET A 1 -16.74 13.27 -2.08
C MET A 1 -15.50 13.64 -1.28
N TYR A 2 -15.69 14.29 -0.13
CA TYR A 2 -14.57 14.77 0.69
C TYR A 2 -14.10 13.63 1.59
N VAL A 3 -12.89 13.14 1.33
CA VAL A 3 -12.21 12.18 2.21
C VAL A 3 -11.82 12.94 3.48
N ASN A 4 -12.42 12.54 4.61
CA ASN A 4 -12.05 13.01 5.93
C ASN A 4 -10.60 12.60 6.24
N LEU A 5 -9.69 13.56 6.15
CA LEU A 5 -8.30 13.42 6.55
C LEU A 5 -8.21 13.66 8.05
N VAL A 6 -8.24 12.58 8.82
CA VAL A 6 -7.93 12.60 10.24
C VAL A 6 -6.47 13.06 10.37
N ASN A 7 -6.28 14.34 10.71
CA ASN A 7 -5.05 14.93 11.21
C ASN A 7 -3.83 14.83 10.27
N MET A 8 -3.95 15.29 9.02
CA MET A 8 -2.77 15.50 8.16
C MET A 8 -1.94 16.67 8.72
N ALA A 9 -0.66 16.42 8.98
CA ALA A 9 0.31 17.49 9.20
C ALA A 9 0.26 18.48 8.01
N PRO A 10 0.55 19.77 8.21
CA PRO A 10 0.51 20.75 7.13
C PRO A 10 1.44 20.32 6.00
N VAL A 11 0.85 19.96 4.86
CA VAL A 11 1.59 19.68 3.63
C VAL A 11 2.06 21.02 3.09
N VAL A 12 3.37 21.26 3.16
CA VAL A 12 3.98 22.48 2.63
C VAL A 12 4.33 22.23 1.17
N THR A 13 3.83 23.09 0.28
CA THR A 13 4.16 23.05 -1.15
C THR A 13 5.29 24.03 -1.45
N ILE A 14 6.32 23.59 -2.17
CA ILE A 14 7.35 24.46 -2.72
C ILE A 14 6.97 24.77 -4.18
N PRO A 15 6.63 26.02 -4.51
CA PRO A 15 6.22 26.39 -5.86
C PRO A 15 7.36 26.23 -6.86
N LYS A 16 7.01 25.94 -8.12
CA LYS A 16 7.93 25.77 -9.27
C LYS A 16 8.96 26.89 -9.40
N LYS A 17 8.57 28.12 -9.07
CA LYS A 17 9.42 29.32 -9.12
C LYS A 17 10.60 29.26 -8.15
N VAL A 18 10.46 28.50 -7.06
CA VAL A 18 11.46 28.36 -5.98
C VAL A 18 12.30 27.10 -6.16
N SER A 19 11.70 26.03 -6.69
CA SER A 19 12.30 24.70 -6.84
C SER A 19 13.01 24.44 -8.17
N GLY A 20 13.00 25.40 -9.11
CA GLY A 20 13.71 25.26 -10.39
C GLY A 20 12.94 24.49 -11.47
N GLY A 21 11.60 24.41 -11.39
CA GLY A 21 10.76 23.91 -12.49
C GLY A 21 9.66 22.91 -12.08
N GLU A 22 9.80 22.26 -10.92
CA GLU A 22 8.86 21.22 -10.47
C GLU A 22 8.15 21.62 -9.18
N GLU A 23 6.87 21.32 -9.04
CA GLU A 23 6.18 21.57 -7.78
C GLU A 23 6.51 20.46 -6.79
N LEU A 24 7.02 20.82 -5.61
CA LEU A 24 7.45 19.83 -4.61
C LEU A 24 6.50 19.84 -3.41
N PHE A 25 6.26 18.65 -2.87
CA PHE A 25 5.48 18.46 -1.64
C PHE A 25 6.42 18.07 -0.51
N VAL A 26 6.42 18.87 0.55
CA VAL A 26 7.13 18.57 1.79
C VAL A 26 6.16 17.87 2.73
N ILE A 27 6.54 16.67 3.11
CA ILE A 27 5.80 15.83 4.07
C ILE A 27 6.72 15.46 5.22
N GLN A 28 6.16 15.13 6.37
CA GLN A 28 6.97 14.68 7.50
C GLN A 28 7.64 13.35 7.18
N LYS A 29 8.90 13.18 7.60
CA LYS A 29 9.65 11.93 7.39
C LYS A 29 8.89 10.71 7.91
N ARG A 30 8.26 10.83 9.08
CA ARG A 30 7.46 9.74 9.69
C ARG A 30 6.30 9.30 8.79
N GLU A 31 5.59 10.25 8.18
CA GLU A 31 4.47 9.96 7.28
C GLU A 31 4.98 9.31 5.99
N PHE A 32 6.09 9.81 5.43
CA PHE A 32 6.71 9.21 4.26
C PHE A 32 7.15 7.76 4.51
N GLU A 33 7.76 7.48 5.66
CA GLU A 33 8.17 6.13 6.04
C GLU A 33 6.96 5.21 6.25
N ALA A 34 5.91 5.69 6.91
CA ALA A 34 4.67 4.94 7.07
C ALA A 34 4.04 4.58 5.71
N PHE A 35 3.96 5.55 4.80
CA PHE A 35 3.49 5.32 3.44
C PHE A 35 4.35 4.30 2.69
N ARG A 36 5.69 4.41 2.78
CA ARG A 36 6.60 3.46 2.14
C ARG A 36 6.38 2.04 2.64
N ARG A 37 6.22 1.84 3.95
CA ARG A 37 5.95 0.52 4.54
C ARG A 37 4.63 -0.04 4.06
N TRP A 38 3.55 0.75 4.15
CA TRP A 38 2.23 0.36 3.66
C TRP A 38 2.28 -0.02 2.17
N ARG A 39 2.99 0.74 1.34
CA ARG A 39 3.13 0.44 -0.09
C ARG A 39 3.84 -0.89 -0.33
N THR A 40 4.87 -1.20 0.45
CA THR A 40 5.56 -2.50 0.37
C THR A 40 4.62 -3.65 0.71
N GLU A 41 3.87 -3.53 1.81
CA GLU A 41 2.90 -4.54 2.25
C GLU A 41 1.78 -4.74 1.23
N ALA A 42 1.24 -3.64 0.68
CA ALA A 42 0.22 -3.69 -0.36
C ALA A 42 0.73 -4.37 -1.63
N ASN A 43 1.96 -4.08 -2.07
CA ASN A 43 2.57 -4.72 -3.22
C ASN A 43 2.81 -6.23 -2.99
N ASP A 44 3.26 -6.62 -1.80
CA ASP A 44 3.42 -8.03 -1.42
C ASP A 44 2.07 -8.77 -1.43
N ALA A 45 1.03 -8.17 -0.85
CA ALA A 45 -0.32 -8.73 -0.87
C ALA A 45 -0.83 -8.90 -2.31
N LEU A 46 -0.68 -7.88 -3.16
CA LEU A 46 -1.07 -7.95 -4.57
C LEU A 46 -0.29 -9.03 -5.33
N ALA A 47 1.01 -9.16 -5.07
CA ALA A 47 1.84 -10.20 -5.67
C ALA A 47 1.37 -11.61 -5.27
N LYS A 48 1.04 -11.83 -3.99
CA LYS A 48 0.49 -13.09 -3.49
C LYS A 48 -0.87 -13.41 -4.13
N VAL A 49 -1.76 -12.43 -4.26
CA VAL A 49 -3.05 -12.62 -4.93
C VAL A 49 -2.86 -12.98 -6.40
N LYS A 50 -2.00 -12.25 -7.12
CA LYS A 50 -1.71 -12.53 -8.52
C LYS A 50 -1.17 -13.95 -8.70
N ARG A 51 -0.16 -14.32 -7.89
CA ARG A 51 0.42 -15.66 -7.89
C ARG A 51 -0.63 -16.74 -7.58
N GLY A 52 -1.45 -16.56 -6.56
CA GLY A 52 -2.50 -17.51 -6.19
C GLY A 52 -3.53 -17.70 -7.31
N ARG A 53 -3.89 -16.63 -8.04
CA ARG A 53 -4.78 -16.72 -9.21
C ARG A 53 -4.14 -17.51 -10.35
N GLU A 54 -2.86 -17.31 -10.62
CA GLU A 54 -2.12 -18.06 -11.64
C GLU A 54 -2.02 -19.55 -11.27
N GLU A 55 -1.64 -19.86 -10.02
CA GLU A 55 -1.57 -21.24 -9.53
C GLU A 55 -2.94 -21.95 -9.56
N TYR A 56 -4.02 -21.24 -9.22
CA TYR A 56 -5.38 -21.75 -9.34
C TYR A 56 -5.77 -22.07 -10.79
N LYS A 57 -5.52 -21.13 -11.71
CA LYS A 57 -5.78 -21.32 -13.15
C LYS A 57 -5.06 -22.53 -13.71
N HIS A 58 -3.84 -22.79 -13.24
CA HIS A 58 -3.01 -23.91 -13.67
C HIS A 58 -3.22 -25.19 -12.85
N LYS A 59 -4.23 -25.25 -11.97
CA LYS A 59 -4.53 -26.39 -11.09
C LYS A 59 -3.34 -26.84 -10.24
N LYS A 60 -2.46 -25.90 -9.86
CA LYS A 60 -1.29 -26.12 -8.98
C LYS A 60 -1.59 -25.88 -7.50
N THR A 61 -2.87 -25.74 -7.14
CA THR A 61 -3.29 -25.48 -5.76
C THR A 61 -3.46 -26.78 -4.97
N ILE A 62 -3.25 -26.71 -3.66
CA ILE A 62 -3.50 -27.82 -2.73
C ILE A 62 -4.88 -27.64 -2.09
N THR A 63 -5.59 -28.76 -1.88
CA THR A 63 -6.83 -28.74 -1.10
C THR A 63 -6.48 -28.95 0.37
N ALA A 64 -6.70 -27.91 1.19
CA ALA A 64 -6.61 -28.02 2.63
C ALA A 64 -8.01 -28.25 3.20
N SER A 65 -8.14 -29.21 4.13
CA SER A 65 -9.34 -29.38 4.95
C SER A 65 -8.95 -29.29 6.41
N SER A 66 -9.82 -28.71 7.24
CA SER A 66 -9.67 -28.75 8.70
C SER A 66 -10.86 -29.49 9.32
N PRO A 67 -10.65 -30.27 10.39
CA PRO A 67 -11.75 -30.85 11.14
C PRO A 67 -12.55 -29.76 11.85
N ARG A 68 -13.87 -29.89 11.84
CA ARG A 68 -14.79 -28.95 12.52
C ARG A 68 -14.66 -28.91 14.05
N LYS A 69 -13.92 -29.84 14.66
CA LYS A 69 -13.70 -29.94 16.11
C LYS A 69 -12.26 -29.53 16.46
N PHE A 70 -12.11 -28.32 16.98
CA PHE A 70 -10.99 -27.97 17.85
C PHE A 70 -11.21 -28.70 19.18
N ARG A 71 -10.25 -29.50 19.63
CA ARG A 71 -10.33 -30.28 20.86
C ARG A 71 -9.82 -29.46 22.04
#